data_AF-I0HD77-F1
#
_entry.id   AF-I0HD77-F1
#
_cell.length_a   1.000
_cell.length_b   1.000
_cell.length_c   1.000
_cell.angle_alpha   90.00
_cell.angle_beta   90.00
_cell.angle_gamma   90.00
#
_symmetry.space_group_name_H-M   'P 1'
#
loop_
_entity.id
_entity.type
_entity.pdbx_description
1 polymer ?
#
loop_
_entity_poly.entity_id
_entity_poly.type
_entity_poly.pdbx_seq_one_letter_code
_entity_poly.pdbx_strand_id
1 'polypeptide(L)'
;MAGGPSRRPPDSFVAVISRVAGVMHDGSTGMGMTGTGAEVTPMSQSNHIPADGTELVIRAVGPATDGGRLPLSELARLSGGLQASLERIALSISGNTSRLGRRPRDIVDAVRLDVVGFQPGSAVLRVARTGQHSLDDLLTRSLDALEAGLTSLRRDPRTLPPHFTPQVINGIRDLTGGISASNVTRIEFRRSGEIRFTLDEALQRAVRAVQPETIQQMVTVVGRLHMGDFSPAGLRCRIDSYASSVLCDFTPDLRDAVLDAMDQMVMAEGAGEFDPNGSSVHVLHLTGLETLDSAQPRSLEALAREQHVGPVHSIDEFTVPGMDDVDDFLAALRSARQGD
;
A
#
# COMPACT_ATOMS: atom_id res chain seq x y z
N MET A 1 -6.35 2.93 53.00
CA MET A 1 -6.23 1.67 52.23
C MET A 1 -7.54 1.43 51.52
N ALA A 2 -7.64 1.79 50.23
CA ALA A 2 -8.84 1.61 49.42
C ALA A 2 -8.47 0.72 48.22
N GLY A 3 -9.09 -0.46 48.16
CA GLY A 3 -8.86 -1.45 47.10
C GLY A 3 -9.57 -1.03 45.81
N GLY A 4 -8.80 -0.84 44.75
CA GLY A 4 -9.31 -0.62 43.41
C GLY A 4 -9.68 -1.94 42.71
N PRO A 5 -10.69 -1.97 41.84
CA PRO A 5 -11.17 -3.19 41.20
C PRO A 5 -10.16 -3.69 40.15
N SER A 6 -9.81 -4.96 40.30
CA SER A 6 -9.02 -5.76 39.36
C SER A 6 -9.75 -5.88 38.01
N ARG A 7 -9.21 -5.24 36.97
CA ARG A 7 -9.62 -5.48 35.59
C ARG A 7 -8.95 -6.75 35.10
N ARG A 8 -9.72 -7.83 34.96
CA ARG A 8 -9.32 -9.01 34.18
C ARG A 8 -9.16 -8.61 32.71
N PRO A 9 -8.10 -9.05 32.00
CA PRO A 9 -8.06 -8.96 30.56
C PRO A 9 -9.09 -9.94 29.95
N PRO A 10 -9.72 -9.60 28.81
CA PRO A 10 -10.61 -10.52 28.12
C PRO A 10 -9.81 -11.66 27.50
N ASP A 11 -10.45 -12.82 27.44
CA ASP A 11 -9.96 -14.05 26.85
C ASP A 11 -9.42 -13.82 25.44
N SER A 12 -8.23 -14.35 25.19
CA SER A 12 -7.62 -14.37 23.88
C SER A 12 -8.43 -15.28 22.96
N PHE A 13 -8.92 -14.69 21.87
CA PHE A 13 -9.48 -15.43 20.75
C PHE A 13 -8.41 -16.34 20.15
N VAL A 14 -8.57 -17.64 20.33
CA VAL A 14 -7.89 -18.65 19.51
C VAL A 14 -8.69 -18.77 18.21
N ALA A 15 -8.12 -18.32 17.10
CA ALA A 15 -8.64 -18.65 15.78
C ALA A 15 -8.40 -20.14 15.52
N VAL A 16 -9.41 -20.95 15.83
CA VAL A 16 -9.52 -22.33 15.37
C VAL A 16 -9.87 -22.27 13.88
N ILE A 17 -8.92 -22.61 13.01
CA ILE A 17 -9.24 -22.93 11.62
C ILE A 17 -9.90 -24.31 11.64
N SER A 18 -11.22 -24.31 11.84
CA SER A 18 -12.05 -25.49 11.68
C SER A 18 -12.11 -25.87 10.21
N ARG A 19 -11.83 -27.16 9.95
CA ARG A 19 -12.30 -27.85 8.74
C ARG A 19 -13.80 -27.61 8.60
N VAL A 20 -14.22 -26.97 7.51
CA VAL A 20 -15.60 -27.09 7.06
C VAL A 20 -15.70 -28.37 6.25
N ALA A 21 -16.43 -29.32 6.85
CA ALA A 21 -16.90 -30.54 6.24
C ALA A 21 -17.82 -30.22 5.06
N GLY A 22 -17.73 -31.07 4.03
CA GLY A 22 -18.61 -31.03 2.87
C GLY A 22 -20.07 -31.20 3.26
N VAL A 23 -20.91 -30.46 2.54
CA VAL A 23 -22.37 -30.55 2.56
C VAL A 23 -22.78 -31.98 2.26
N MET A 24 -23.51 -32.59 3.19
CA MET A 24 -24.23 -33.84 3.00
C MET A 24 -25.38 -33.62 2.01
N HIS A 25 -25.46 -34.45 0.98
CA HIS A 25 -26.72 -34.77 0.34
C HIS A 25 -27.28 -36.04 0.98
N ASP A 26 -28.50 -35.90 1.50
CA ASP A 26 -29.36 -36.98 1.96
C ASP A 26 -29.87 -37.80 0.76
N GLY A 27 -29.92 -39.12 0.92
CA GLY A 27 -30.79 -39.96 0.09
C GLY A 27 -30.28 -41.36 -0.23
N SER A 28 -30.61 -42.30 0.65
CA SER A 28 -31.14 -43.66 0.36
C SER A 28 -30.39 -44.86 0.97
N THR A 29 -30.98 -45.31 2.08
CA THR A 29 -31.36 -46.68 2.44
C THR A 29 -30.52 -47.86 1.90
N GLY A 30 -29.79 -48.53 2.79
CA GLY A 30 -29.27 -49.89 2.57
C GLY A 30 -28.68 -50.50 3.83
N MET A 31 -29.45 -51.39 4.49
CA MET A 31 -28.96 -52.28 5.56
C MET A 31 -27.91 -53.24 5.01
N GLY A 32 -26.81 -53.47 5.75
CA GLY A 32 -26.03 -54.69 5.56
C GLY A 32 -24.58 -54.66 6.03
N MET A 33 -24.33 -55.41 7.10
CA MET A 33 -23.15 -56.24 7.34
C MET A 33 -21.81 -55.58 7.74
N THR A 34 -21.36 -56.03 8.90
CA THR A 34 -20.00 -56.03 9.46
C THR A 34 -18.93 -56.47 8.45
N GLY A 35 -17.89 -55.65 8.27
CA GLY A 35 -16.73 -55.99 7.47
C GLY A 35 -15.51 -55.13 7.79
N THR A 36 -14.53 -55.76 8.45
CA THR A 36 -13.09 -55.75 8.15
C THR A 36 -12.37 -54.42 7.89
N GLY A 37 -11.32 -54.17 8.69
CA GLY A 37 -10.52 -52.94 8.71
C GLY A 37 -10.03 -52.45 7.35
N ALA A 38 -10.44 -51.22 7.02
CA ALA A 38 -9.91 -50.47 5.91
C ALA A 38 -8.57 -49.83 6.32
N GLU A 39 -7.51 -50.33 5.69
CA GLU A 39 -6.21 -49.68 5.62
C GLU A 39 -6.40 -48.28 5.02
N VAL A 40 -6.23 -47.25 5.84
CA VAL A 40 -6.30 -45.85 5.40
C VAL A 40 -5.08 -45.57 4.54
N THR A 41 -5.19 -45.80 3.24
CA THR A 41 -4.19 -45.35 2.26
C THR A 41 -4.09 -43.83 2.38
N PRO A 42 -2.91 -43.26 2.73
CA PRO A 42 -2.76 -41.81 2.78
C PRO A 42 -3.02 -41.28 1.36
N MET A 43 -4.07 -40.47 1.22
CA MET A 43 -4.29 -39.68 0.02
C MET A 43 -3.06 -38.80 -0.18
N SER A 44 -2.14 -39.24 -1.03
CA SER A 44 -1.15 -38.37 -1.64
C SER A 44 -1.93 -37.38 -2.48
N GLN A 45 -2.33 -36.27 -1.86
CA GLN A 45 -2.75 -35.08 -2.57
C GLN A 45 -1.53 -34.67 -3.39
N SER A 46 -1.51 -35.10 -4.64
CA SER A 46 -0.62 -34.57 -5.66
C SER A 46 -0.92 -33.08 -5.72
N ASN A 47 -0.14 -32.29 -4.97
CA ASN A 47 -0.12 -30.84 -5.06
C ASN A 47 0.08 -30.53 -6.53
N HIS A 48 -1.01 -30.16 -7.20
CA HIS A 48 -1.00 -29.78 -8.60
C HIS A 48 -0.33 -28.41 -8.65
N ILE A 49 1.01 -28.43 -8.61
CA ILE A 49 1.82 -27.24 -8.80
C ILE A 49 1.57 -26.83 -10.25
N PRO A 50 1.02 -25.64 -10.51
CA PRO A 50 0.86 -25.17 -11.88
C PRO A 50 2.25 -25.17 -12.53
N ALA A 51 2.39 -25.85 -13.66
CA ALA A 51 3.66 -26.06 -14.37
C ALA A 51 4.26 -24.76 -14.97
N ASP A 52 3.70 -23.60 -14.61
CA ASP A 52 3.80 -22.35 -15.36
C ASP A 52 5.07 -21.53 -15.07
N GLY A 53 6.15 -22.17 -14.60
CA GLY A 53 7.49 -21.56 -14.46
C GLY A 53 7.59 -20.30 -13.61
N THR A 54 6.54 -19.95 -12.87
CA THR A 54 6.39 -18.71 -12.07
C THR A 54 6.48 -18.96 -10.57
N GLU A 55 6.87 -20.17 -10.19
CA GLU A 55 7.15 -20.48 -8.79
C GLU A 55 8.41 -19.72 -8.33
N LEU A 56 8.22 -18.89 -7.31
CA LEU A 56 9.28 -18.20 -6.61
C LEU A 56 9.40 -18.78 -5.20
N VAL A 57 10.61 -19.13 -4.82
CA VAL A 57 10.94 -19.69 -3.52
C VAL A 57 11.73 -18.65 -2.74
N ILE A 58 11.18 -18.20 -1.63
CA ILE A 58 11.81 -17.21 -0.74
C ILE A 58 12.37 -17.97 0.46
N ARG A 59 13.67 -17.90 0.67
CA ARG A 59 14.37 -18.59 1.76
C ARG A 59 15.01 -17.58 2.69
N ALA A 60 14.51 -17.47 3.91
CA ALA A 60 15.16 -16.67 4.96
C ALA A 60 16.18 -17.54 5.74
N VAL A 61 17.32 -16.93 6.07
CA VAL A 61 18.45 -17.53 6.77
C VAL A 61 18.89 -16.60 7.89
N GLY A 62 19.15 -17.16 9.08
CA GLY A 62 19.63 -16.44 10.27
C GLY A 62 19.14 -17.07 11.57
N PRO A 63 19.60 -16.60 12.75
CA PRO A 63 19.21 -17.16 14.05
C PRO A 63 17.69 -17.27 14.28
N ALA A 64 16.90 -16.30 13.79
CA ALA A 64 15.45 -16.36 13.92
C ALA A 64 14.77 -17.46 13.08
N THR A 65 15.54 -18.07 12.15
CA THR A 65 15.08 -19.16 11.29
C THR A 65 15.54 -20.55 11.74
N ASP A 66 16.25 -20.62 12.87
CA ASP A 66 16.72 -21.87 13.44
C ASP A 66 15.55 -22.82 13.72
N GLY A 67 15.75 -24.10 13.39
CA GLY A 67 14.69 -25.11 13.45
C GLY A 67 13.61 -24.94 12.38
N GLY A 68 13.88 -24.18 11.30
CA GLY A 68 12.95 -24.02 10.17
C GLY A 68 11.73 -23.15 10.48
N ARG A 69 11.83 -22.28 11.49
CA ARG A 69 10.75 -21.38 11.90
C ARG A 69 10.90 -20.04 11.20
N LEU A 70 9.83 -19.26 11.10
CA LEU A 70 9.90 -17.86 10.70
C LEU A 70 8.90 -17.09 11.56
N PRO A 71 9.29 -16.02 12.26
CA PRO A 71 8.33 -15.18 12.96
C PRO A 71 7.26 -14.66 11.99
N LEU A 72 6.01 -14.63 12.43
CA LEU A 72 4.90 -14.18 11.58
C LEU A 72 5.08 -12.71 11.12
N SER A 73 5.68 -11.88 11.97
CA SER A 73 6.04 -10.49 11.63
C SER A 73 7.03 -10.43 10.46
N GLU A 74 8.02 -11.33 10.42
CA GLU A 74 8.98 -11.44 9.32
C GLU A 74 8.29 -11.88 8.04
N LEU A 75 7.42 -12.89 8.11
CA LEU A 75 6.64 -13.35 6.97
C LEU A 75 5.76 -12.24 6.40
N ALA A 76 5.03 -11.51 7.25
CA ALA A 76 4.17 -10.40 6.85
C ALA A 76 4.98 -9.28 6.19
N ARG A 77 6.15 -8.93 6.75
CA ARG A 77 7.04 -7.92 6.17
C ARG A 77 7.59 -8.35 4.82
N LEU A 78 8.06 -9.59 4.68
CA LEU A 78 8.63 -10.11 3.43
C LEU A 78 7.58 -10.17 2.32
N SER A 79 6.41 -10.75 2.61
CA SER A 79 5.31 -10.86 1.65
C SER A 79 4.75 -9.49 1.25
N GLY A 80 4.42 -8.65 2.23
CA GLY A 80 3.88 -7.31 1.98
C GLY A 80 4.87 -6.39 1.26
N GLY A 81 6.14 -6.40 1.67
CA GLY A 81 7.19 -5.59 1.05
C GLY A 81 7.47 -6.01 -0.40
N LEU A 82 7.51 -7.31 -0.67
CA LEU A 82 7.71 -7.84 -2.03
C LEU A 82 6.52 -7.49 -2.92
N GLN A 83 5.30 -7.80 -2.48
CA GLN A 83 4.07 -7.53 -3.22
C GLN A 83 3.96 -6.03 -3.57
N ALA A 84 4.14 -5.15 -2.58
CA ALA A 84 4.09 -3.71 -2.80
C ALA A 84 5.18 -3.20 -3.74
N SER A 85 6.37 -3.79 -3.72
CA SER A 85 7.47 -3.42 -4.63
C SER A 85 7.18 -3.86 -6.07
N LEU A 86 6.67 -5.07 -6.26
CA LEU A 86 6.30 -5.59 -7.58
C LEU A 86 5.17 -4.78 -8.20
N GLU A 87 4.12 -4.44 -7.44
CA GLU A 87 3.03 -3.58 -7.92
C GLU A 87 3.52 -2.22 -8.40
N ARG A 88 4.41 -1.57 -7.66
CA ARG A 88 4.96 -0.26 -8.03
C ARG A 88 5.85 -0.35 -9.27
N ILE A 89 6.67 -1.39 -9.37
CA ILE A 89 7.49 -1.64 -10.57
C ILE A 89 6.58 -1.91 -11.77
N ALA A 90 5.53 -2.72 -11.61
CA ALA A 90 4.55 -3.02 -12.65
C ALA A 90 3.83 -1.76 -13.16
N LEU A 91 3.41 -0.88 -12.25
CA LEU A 91 2.82 0.42 -12.60
C LEU A 91 3.80 1.27 -13.41
N SER A 92 5.07 1.34 -12.98
CA SER A 92 6.11 2.07 -13.70
C SER A 92 6.38 1.49 -15.09
N ILE A 93 6.47 0.16 -15.22
CA ILE A 93 6.67 -0.54 -16.51
C ILE A 93 5.49 -0.27 -17.47
N SER A 94 4.28 -0.18 -16.92
CA SER A 94 3.06 0.06 -17.71
C SER A 94 2.90 1.52 -18.15
N GLY A 95 3.84 2.42 -17.80
CA GLY A 95 3.79 3.85 -18.14
C GLY A 95 2.74 4.65 -17.36
N ASN A 96 2.04 4.01 -16.41
CA ASN A 96 1.07 4.66 -15.55
C ASN A 96 1.80 5.30 -14.36
N THR A 97 2.30 6.52 -14.56
CA THR A 97 2.83 7.33 -13.46
C THR A 97 1.72 7.58 -12.45
N SER A 98 2.05 7.44 -11.17
CA SER A 98 1.13 7.38 -10.02
C SER A 98 0.15 8.55 -9.99
N ARG A 99 -0.99 8.44 -10.68
CA ARG A 99 -2.11 9.36 -10.50
C ARG A 99 -2.68 9.13 -9.10
N LEU A 100 -2.98 10.22 -8.40
CA LEU A 100 -3.69 10.20 -7.13
C LEU A 100 -5.02 9.46 -7.35
N GLY A 101 -5.13 8.24 -6.85
CA GLY A 101 -6.30 7.40 -7.10
C GLY A 101 -6.08 5.93 -6.78
N ARG A 102 -7.17 5.16 -6.93
CA ARG A 102 -7.15 3.71 -6.77
C ARG A 102 -6.22 3.09 -7.81
N ARG A 103 -5.34 2.18 -7.37
CA ARG A 103 -4.49 1.41 -8.29
C ARG A 103 -5.37 0.64 -9.29
N PRO A 104 -5.03 0.64 -10.60
CA PRO A 104 -5.70 -0.20 -11.59
C PRO A 104 -5.69 -1.67 -11.14
N ARG A 105 -6.88 -2.27 -11.02
CA ARG A 105 -7.04 -3.63 -10.46
C ARG A 105 -6.35 -4.67 -11.33
N ASP A 106 -6.43 -4.52 -12.64
CA ASP A 106 -5.79 -5.35 -13.64
C ASP A 106 -4.27 -5.47 -13.43
N ILE A 107 -3.58 -4.35 -13.18
CA ILE A 107 -2.13 -4.35 -12.90
C ILE A 107 -1.83 -5.06 -11.58
N VAL A 108 -2.62 -4.78 -10.53
CA VAL A 108 -2.44 -5.40 -9.21
C VAL A 108 -2.64 -6.92 -9.28
N ASP A 109 -3.72 -7.36 -9.92
CA ASP A 109 -4.06 -8.77 -10.07
C ASP A 109 -3.04 -9.50 -10.96
N ALA A 110 -2.44 -8.81 -11.94
CA ALA A 110 -1.42 -9.39 -12.82
C ALA A 110 -0.09 -9.71 -12.10
N VAL A 111 0.27 -8.97 -11.05
CA VAL A 111 1.52 -9.19 -10.28
C VAL A 111 1.27 -9.72 -8.87
N ARG A 112 0.05 -10.17 -8.58
CA ARG A 112 -0.30 -10.76 -7.31
C ARG A 112 0.42 -12.09 -7.08
N LEU A 113 1.03 -12.20 -5.91
CA LEU A 113 1.64 -13.42 -5.40
C LEU A 113 0.83 -13.94 -4.21
N ASP A 114 0.53 -15.24 -4.21
CA ASP A 114 -0.10 -15.92 -3.09
C ASP A 114 0.84 -16.99 -2.51
N VAL A 115 0.76 -17.19 -1.21
CA VAL A 115 1.52 -18.23 -0.50
C VAL A 115 0.91 -19.58 -0.79
N VAL A 116 1.66 -20.45 -1.45
CA VAL A 116 1.20 -21.80 -1.84
C VAL A 116 1.79 -22.91 -0.97
N GLY A 117 2.76 -22.61 -0.10
CA GLY A 117 3.23 -23.58 0.88
C GLY A 117 4.47 -23.17 1.65
N PHE A 118 4.80 -24.02 2.63
CA PHE A 118 6.00 -23.95 3.47
C PHE A 118 6.78 -25.25 3.36
N GLN A 119 8.11 -25.19 3.28
CA GLN A 119 8.95 -26.39 3.25
C GLN A 119 9.76 -26.54 4.56
N PRO A 120 9.99 -27.79 5.03
CA PRO A 120 10.91 -28.06 6.13
C PRO A 120 12.37 -27.71 5.77
N GLY A 121 13.19 -27.36 6.78
CA GLY A 121 14.66 -27.25 6.62
C GLY A 121 15.23 -25.86 6.34
N SER A 122 14.40 -24.83 6.28
CA SER A 122 14.70 -23.40 6.47
C SER A 122 13.36 -22.66 6.39
N ALA A 123 13.31 -21.38 6.73
CA ALA A 123 12.10 -20.58 6.51
C ALA A 123 11.86 -20.37 5.00
N VAL A 124 11.31 -21.38 4.34
CA VAL A 124 11.09 -21.42 2.89
C VAL A 124 9.61 -21.19 2.60
N LEU A 125 9.33 -20.08 1.95
CA LEU A 125 8.01 -19.70 1.45
C LEU A 125 7.94 -19.97 -0.05
N ARG A 126 6.94 -20.73 -0.48
CA ARG A 126 6.62 -20.87 -1.91
C ARG A 126 5.54 -19.87 -2.24
N VAL A 127 5.78 -19.04 -3.25
CA VAL A 127 4.78 -18.11 -3.78
C VAL A 127 4.57 -18.37 -5.25
N ALA A 128 3.32 -18.26 -5.69
CA ALA A 128 2.92 -18.41 -7.08
C ALA A 128 1.78 -17.44 -7.39
N ARG A 129 1.54 -17.22 -8.68
CA ARG A 129 0.39 -16.47 -9.15
C ARG A 129 -0.88 -17.31 -8.99
N THR A 130 -1.97 -16.72 -8.51
CA THR A 130 -3.31 -17.34 -8.59
C THR A 130 -4.17 -16.63 -9.63
N GLY A 131 -4.81 -17.40 -10.52
CA GLY A 131 -5.74 -16.89 -11.52
C GLY A 131 -5.27 -17.03 -12.98
N GLN A 132 -6.25 -17.02 -13.89
CA GLN A 132 -6.06 -16.98 -15.34
C GLN A 132 -6.34 -15.56 -15.86
N HIS A 133 -5.58 -15.15 -16.87
CA HIS A 133 -5.78 -14.04 -17.82
C HIS A 133 -4.73 -12.89 -17.84
N SER A 134 -3.95 -12.91 -18.94
CA SER A 134 -3.83 -11.90 -20.03
C SER A 134 -3.22 -10.51 -19.83
N LEU A 135 -2.42 -10.27 -18.80
CA LEU A 135 -1.32 -9.31 -18.95
C LEU A 135 -0.03 -10.12 -19.12
N ASP A 136 0.32 -10.36 -20.38
CA ASP A 136 1.47 -11.14 -20.81
C ASP A 136 2.73 -10.68 -20.05
N ASP A 137 3.27 -11.62 -19.29
CA ASP A 137 4.60 -11.56 -18.67
C ASP A 137 4.87 -10.39 -17.69
N LEU A 138 3.85 -9.62 -17.28
CA LEU A 138 4.07 -8.43 -16.42
C LEU A 138 4.75 -8.79 -15.10
N LEU A 139 4.34 -9.89 -14.46
CA LEU A 139 4.97 -10.39 -13.24
C LEU A 139 6.45 -10.74 -13.46
N THR A 140 6.77 -11.46 -14.53
CA THR A 140 8.16 -11.83 -14.86
C THR A 140 8.97 -10.57 -15.11
N ARG A 141 8.47 -9.63 -15.92
CA ARG A 141 9.14 -8.36 -16.22
C ARG A 141 9.38 -7.54 -14.95
N SER A 142 8.41 -7.51 -14.03
CA SER A 142 8.58 -6.85 -12.73
C SER A 142 9.63 -7.52 -11.86
N LEU A 143 9.69 -8.86 -11.83
CA LEU A 143 10.72 -9.61 -11.11
C LEU A 143 12.12 -9.39 -11.72
N ASP A 144 12.23 -9.43 -13.04
CA ASP A 144 13.50 -9.19 -13.75
C ASP A 144 13.98 -7.75 -13.54
N ALA A 145 13.07 -6.77 -13.60
CA ALA A 145 13.38 -5.38 -13.30
C ALA A 145 13.81 -5.19 -11.83
N LEU A 146 13.15 -5.87 -10.88
CA LEU A 146 13.53 -5.87 -9.48
C LEU A 146 14.95 -6.43 -9.30
N GLU A 147 15.25 -7.61 -9.86
CA GLU A 147 16.56 -8.23 -9.78
C GLU A 147 17.68 -7.36 -10.38
N ALA A 148 17.46 -6.86 -11.59
CA ALA A 148 18.42 -5.99 -12.28
C ALA A 148 18.65 -4.71 -11.47
N GLY A 149 17.59 -4.11 -10.93
CA GLY A 149 17.68 -2.90 -10.13
C GLY A 149 18.38 -3.12 -8.77
N LEU A 150 18.10 -4.22 -8.08
CA LEU A 150 18.81 -4.57 -6.84
C LEU A 150 20.30 -4.83 -7.09
N THR A 151 20.62 -5.49 -8.21
CA THR A 151 22.02 -5.72 -8.62
C THR A 151 22.72 -4.40 -8.95
N SER A 152 22.04 -3.48 -9.65
CA SER A 152 22.56 -2.15 -9.96
C SER A 152 22.78 -1.32 -8.70
N LEU A 153 21.82 -1.28 -7.78
CA LEU A 153 21.94 -0.55 -6.50
C LEU A 153 23.11 -1.05 -5.64
N ARG A 154 23.39 -2.36 -5.65
CA ARG A 154 24.56 -2.90 -4.94
C ARG A 154 25.88 -2.39 -5.52
N ARG A 155 25.94 -2.23 -6.85
CA ARG A 155 27.15 -1.79 -7.56
C ARG A 155 27.34 -0.28 -7.44
N ASP A 156 26.28 0.49 -7.63
CA ASP A 156 26.27 1.93 -7.52
C ASP A 156 25.01 2.44 -6.79
N PRO A 157 25.09 2.67 -5.46
CA PRO A 157 23.97 3.18 -4.68
C PRO A 157 23.54 4.61 -5.02
N ARG A 158 24.32 5.34 -5.82
CA ARG A 158 24.03 6.75 -6.16
C ARG A 158 23.15 6.89 -7.39
N THR A 159 23.05 5.84 -8.20
CA THR A 159 22.28 5.86 -9.45
C THR A 159 21.04 5.00 -9.28
N LEU A 160 19.85 5.62 -9.39
CA LEU A 160 18.59 4.89 -9.32
C LEU A 160 18.39 4.04 -10.58
N PRO A 161 18.09 2.73 -10.44
CA PRO A 161 17.77 1.90 -11.59
C PRO A 161 16.47 2.32 -12.30
N PRO A 162 16.27 1.90 -13.56
CA PRO A 162 14.98 2.04 -14.23
C PRO A 162 13.83 1.48 -13.36
N HIS A 163 12.70 2.17 -13.34
CA HIS A 163 11.49 1.82 -12.57
C HIS A 163 11.62 1.89 -11.04
N PHE A 164 12.78 2.22 -10.49
CA PHE A 164 12.99 2.38 -9.05
C PHE A 164 12.62 3.80 -8.61
N THR A 165 11.32 4.07 -8.57
CA THR A 165 10.81 5.30 -7.96
C THR A 165 11.13 5.34 -6.46
N PRO A 166 11.06 6.49 -5.78
CA PRO A 166 11.28 6.55 -4.34
C PRO A 166 10.38 5.61 -3.54
N GLN A 167 9.13 5.39 -3.98
CA GLN A 167 8.23 4.43 -3.32
C GLN A 167 8.72 2.98 -3.45
N VAL A 168 9.38 2.61 -4.55
CA VAL A 168 10.03 1.30 -4.71
C VAL A 168 11.22 1.19 -3.77
N ILE A 169 12.08 2.22 -3.70
CA ILE A 169 13.22 2.26 -2.78
C ILE A 169 12.77 2.10 -1.33
N ASN A 170 11.71 2.80 -0.93
CA ASN A 170 11.16 2.68 0.41
C ASN A 170 10.59 1.28 0.68
N GLY A 171 9.89 0.68 -0.29
CA GLY A 171 9.47 -0.72 -0.21
C GLY A 171 10.65 -1.69 -0.01
N ILE A 172 11.77 -1.45 -0.68
CA ILE A 172 13.00 -2.26 -0.51
C ILE A 172 13.66 -2.01 0.85
N ARG A 173 13.61 -0.78 1.38
CA ARG A 173 14.07 -0.49 2.76
C ARG A 173 13.27 -1.28 3.78
N ASP A 174 11.94 -1.29 3.63
CA ASP A 174 11.06 -2.07 4.51
C ASP A 174 11.36 -3.57 4.39
N LEU A 175 11.54 -4.07 3.16
CA LEU A 175 11.87 -5.46 2.88
C LEU A 175 13.20 -5.89 3.55
N THR A 176 14.21 -5.02 3.50
CA THR A 176 15.53 -5.23 4.12
C THR A 176 15.59 -4.83 5.60
N GLY A 177 14.51 -4.28 6.17
CA GLY A 177 14.51 -3.67 7.50
C GLY A 177 14.77 -4.64 8.68
N GLY A 178 14.38 -5.92 8.55
CA GLY A 178 14.63 -6.92 9.58
C GLY A 178 15.94 -7.69 9.43
N ILE A 179 16.80 -7.28 8.48
CA ILE A 179 18.12 -7.90 8.31
C ILE A 179 19.04 -7.44 9.44
N SER A 180 19.49 -8.39 10.26
CA SER A 180 20.42 -8.17 11.36
C SER A 180 21.14 -9.45 11.77
N ALA A 181 22.27 -9.33 12.49
CA ALA A 181 23.04 -10.47 12.98
C ALA A 181 22.27 -11.37 13.97
N SER A 182 21.27 -10.82 14.67
CA SER A 182 20.49 -11.53 15.71
C SER A 182 19.15 -12.07 15.21
N ASN A 183 18.74 -11.77 13.98
CA ASN A 183 17.43 -12.11 13.43
C ASN A 183 17.55 -12.87 12.11
N VAL A 184 17.11 -12.30 11.00
CA VAL A 184 17.35 -12.80 9.65
C VAL A 184 18.62 -12.14 9.13
N THR A 185 19.63 -12.91 8.73
CA THR A 185 20.90 -12.37 8.20
C THR A 185 20.86 -12.24 6.68
N ARG A 186 20.08 -13.08 6.00
CA ARG A 186 19.98 -13.12 4.55
C ARG A 186 18.62 -13.67 4.08
N ILE A 187 18.08 -13.12 3.00
CA ILE A 187 16.90 -13.66 2.31
C ILE A 187 17.29 -13.95 0.86
N GLU A 188 17.10 -15.18 0.42
CA GLU A 188 17.38 -15.64 -0.94
C GLU A 188 16.07 -15.79 -1.72
N PHE A 189 16.03 -15.23 -2.93
CA PHE A 189 14.90 -15.38 -3.85
C PHE A 189 15.33 -16.31 -4.97
N ARG A 190 14.63 -17.44 -5.11
CA ARG A 190 14.98 -18.50 -6.06
C ARG A 190 13.86 -18.76 -7.06
N ARG A 191 14.21 -18.93 -8.33
CA ARG A 191 13.28 -19.35 -9.40
C ARG A 191 13.90 -20.54 -10.12
N SER A 192 13.14 -21.61 -10.31
CA SER A 192 13.64 -22.85 -10.94
C SER A 192 14.90 -23.43 -10.28
N GLY A 193 15.07 -23.23 -8.96
CA GLY A 193 16.22 -23.71 -8.19
C GLY A 193 17.43 -22.77 -8.17
N GLU A 194 17.50 -21.78 -9.05
CA GLU A 194 18.59 -20.80 -9.12
C GLU A 194 18.31 -19.58 -8.24
N ILE A 195 19.33 -19.06 -7.56
CA ILE A 195 19.23 -17.80 -6.80
C ILE A 195 19.25 -16.64 -7.80
N ARG A 196 18.13 -15.91 -7.88
CA ARG A 196 17.97 -14.73 -8.73
C ARG A 196 18.59 -13.51 -8.06
N PHE A 197 18.19 -13.25 -6.82
CA PHE A 197 18.78 -12.19 -6.02
C PHE A 197 18.75 -12.50 -4.53
N THR A 198 19.52 -11.72 -3.79
CA THR A 198 19.68 -11.85 -2.34
C THR A 198 19.41 -10.51 -1.69
N LEU A 199 18.78 -10.53 -0.52
CA LEU A 199 18.72 -9.41 0.40
C LEU A 199 19.64 -9.73 1.58
N ASP A 200 20.63 -8.88 1.81
CA ASP A 200 21.60 -9.00 2.90
C ASP A 200 21.96 -7.61 3.42
N GLU A 201 22.86 -7.56 4.40
CA GLU A 201 23.33 -6.32 5.01
C GLU A 201 24.01 -5.38 3.99
N ALA A 202 24.67 -5.92 2.96
CA ALA A 202 25.31 -5.09 1.94
C ALA A 202 24.28 -4.35 1.08
N LEU A 203 23.22 -5.04 0.65
CA LEU A 203 22.11 -4.38 -0.03
C LEU A 203 21.38 -3.41 0.90
N GLN A 204 21.13 -3.78 2.15
CA GLN A 204 20.50 -2.89 3.13
C GLN A 204 21.29 -1.57 3.27
N ARG A 205 22.63 -1.65 3.36
CA ARG A 205 23.51 -0.47 3.37
C ARG A 205 23.42 0.33 2.06
N ALA A 206 23.43 -0.33 0.91
CA ALA A 206 23.27 0.34 -0.39
C ALA A 206 21.96 1.12 -0.48
N VAL A 207 20.83 0.50 -0.13
CA VAL A 207 19.50 1.13 -0.20
C VAL A 207 19.34 2.28 0.81
N ARG A 208 20.03 2.20 1.96
CA ARG A 208 20.11 3.32 2.92
C ARG A 208 20.98 4.47 2.41
N ALA A 209 22.00 4.19 1.60
CA ALA A 209 22.89 5.19 1.02
C ALA A 209 22.26 5.94 -0.17
N VAL A 210 21.23 5.36 -0.82
CA VAL A 210 20.38 6.08 -1.76
C VAL A 210 19.75 7.24 -1.00
N GLN A 211 20.20 8.48 -1.21
CA GLN A 211 19.46 9.61 -0.67
C GLN A 211 18.10 9.60 -1.37
N PRO A 212 16.98 9.53 -0.64
CA PRO A 212 15.73 9.88 -1.29
C PRO A 212 15.94 11.31 -1.76
N GLU A 213 15.99 11.54 -3.08
CA GLU A 213 15.70 12.88 -3.56
C GLU A 213 14.36 13.19 -2.94
N THR A 214 14.35 14.14 -2.00
CA THR A 214 13.12 14.69 -1.50
C THR A 214 12.42 15.21 -2.74
N ILE A 215 11.42 14.48 -3.21
CA ILE A 215 10.60 14.92 -4.32
C ILE A 215 9.80 16.08 -3.75
N GLN A 216 10.37 17.27 -3.90
CA GLN A 216 9.70 18.53 -3.65
C GLN A 216 8.76 18.77 -4.84
N GLN A 217 7.46 18.72 -4.59
CA GLN A 217 6.45 19.14 -5.56
C GLN A 217 5.70 20.33 -5.00
N MET A 218 5.31 21.25 -5.88
CA MET A 218 4.40 22.32 -5.49
C MET A 218 3.05 21.72 -5.12
N VAL A 219 2.60 22.03 -3.90
CA VAL A 219 1.32 21.58 -3.36
C VAL A 219 0.62 22.71 -2.65
N THR A 220 -0.70 22.57 -2.56
CA THR A 220 -1.56 23.42 -1.76
C THR A 220 -2.14 22.59 -0.61
N VAL A 221 -1.96 23.07 0.62
CA VAL A 221 -2.53 22.47 1.84
C VAL A 221 -3.55 23.42 2.40
N VAL A 222 -4.77 22.93 2.61
CA VAL A 222 -5.84 23.67 3.27
C VAL A 222 -6.04 23.10 4.66
N GLY A 223 -6.00 23.95 5.69
CA GLY A 223 -6.14 23.53 7.08
C GLY A 223 -6.14 24.69 8.06
N ARG A 224 -6.16 24.38 9.35
CA ARG A 224 -6.09 25.39 10.41
C ARG A 224 -4.65 25.59 10.88
N LEU A 225 -4.19 26.83 10.95
CA LEU A 225 -2.84 27.16 11.40
C LEU A 225 -2.80 27.19 12.93
N HIS A 226 -2.18 26.19 13.56
CA HIS A 226 -2.29 25.98 15.02
C HIS A 226 -1.12 26.53 15.83
N MET A 227 0.11 26.42 15.32
CA MET A 227 1.33 26.75 16.06
C MET A 227 2.32 27.45 15.16
N GLY A 228 3.03 28.46 15.69
CA GLY A 228 4.17 29.12 15.05
C GLY A 228 5.36 29.19 16.01
N ASP A 229 6.51 28.66 15.58
CA ASP A 229 7.82 28.89 16.18
C ASP A 229 8.52 29.98 15.38
N PHE A 230 8.70 31.14 16.00
CA PHE A 230 9.34 32.30 15.39
C PHE A 230 10.77 32.53 15.92
N SER A 231 11.42 31.45 16.37
CA SER A 231 12.82 31.53 16.80
C SER A 231 13.72 31.94 15.64
N PRO A 232 14.79 32.72 15.89
CA PRO A 232 15.78 33.03 14.85
C PRO A 232 16.49 31.79 14.28
N ALA A 233 16.44 30.65 14.99
CA ALA A 233 17.04 29.39 14.57
C ALA A 233 16.18 28.64 13.54
N GLY A 234 14.88 28.95 13.46
CA GLY A 234 13.97 28.35 12.51
C GLY A 234 12.58 28.93 12.61
N LEU A 235 12.08 29.44 11.49
CA LEU A 235 10.70 29.88 11.33
C LEU A 235 9.85 28.71 10.88
N ARG A 236 8.95 28.24 11.76
CA ARG A 236 8.13 27.05 11.51
C ARG A 236 6.70 27.27 11.95
N CYS A 237 5.76 26.64 11.27
CA CYS A 237 4.39 26.57 11.74
C CYS A 237 3.81 25.17 11.49
N ARG A 238 2.61 24.94 11.99
CA ARG A 238 1.89 23.68 11.79
C ARG A 238 0.48 23.96 11.28
N ILE A 239 0.12 23.30 10.19
CA ILE A 239 -1.21 23.35 9.60
C ILE A 239 -1.87 21.99 9.82
N ASP A 240 -2.96 21.98 10.58
CA ASP A 240 -3.78 20.79 10.77
C ASP A 240 -4.86 20.77 9.67
N SER A 241 -4.68 19.88 8.68
CA SER A 241 -5.67 19.60 7.65
C SER A 241 -6.66 18.52 8.11
N TYR A 242 -7.66 18.20 7.28
CA TYR A 242 -8.58 17.11 7.57
C TYR A 242 -7.89 15.73 7.64
N ALA A 243 -6.84 15.52 6.84
CA ALA A 243 -6.20 14.22 6.70
C ALA A 243 -4.96 14.05 7.59
N SER A 244 -4.22 15.13 7.82
CA SER A 244 -2.96 15.10 8.57
C SER A 244 -2.55 16.49 9.09
N SER A 245 -1.60 16.46 10.02
CA SER A 245 -0.86 17.62 10.47
C SER A 245 0.40 17.79 9.62
N VAL A 246 0.57 18.93 8.97
CA VAL A 246 1.74 19.23 8.14
C VAL A 246 2.65 20.22 8.87
N LEU A 247 3.92 19.83 9.06
CA LEU A 247 4.95 20.75 9.55
C LEU A 247 5.34 21.67 8.40
N CYS A 248 5.38 22.96 8.64
CA CYS A 248 5.73 23.95 7.62
C CYS A 248 6.93 24.76 8.08
N ASP A 249 7.83 25.10 7.16
CA ASP A 249 8.83 26.15 7.35
C ASP A 249 8.62 27.26 6.33
N PHE A 250 9.05 28.46 6.67
CA PHE A 250 8.81 29.64 5.85
C PHE A 250 9.97 30.63 5.96
N THR A 251 10.10 31.50 4.95
CA THR A 251 11.09 32.57 4.95
C THR A 251 10.62 33.74 5.83
N PRO A 252 11.53 34.62 6.27
CA PRO A 252 11.17 35.81 7.06
C PRO A 252 10.10 36.71 6.43
N ASP A 253 9.96 36.69 5.10
CA ASP A 253 8.97 37.51 4.37
C ASP A 253 7.53 37.09 4.66
N LEU A 254 7.30 35.82 5.01
CA LEU A 254 5.98 35.29 5.39
C LEU A 254 5.70 35.39 6.89
N ARG A 255 6.66 35.91 7.69
CA ARG A 255 6.55 35.94 9.15
C ARG A 255 5.30 36.64 9.64
N ASP A 256 5.04 37.85 9.15
CA ASP A 256 3.91 38.65 9.61
C ASP A 256 2.58 38.03 9.15
N ALA A 257 2.53 37.52 7.92
CA ALA A 257 1.36 36.80 7.41
C ALA A 257 1.02 35.54 8.23
N VAL A 258 2.03 34.73 8.61
CA VAL A 258 1.84 33.56 9.47
C VAL A 258 1.38 33.96 10.87
N LEU A 259 1.92 35.05 11.42
CA LEU A 259 1.53 35.55 12.74
C LEU A 259 0.08 36.04 12.75
N ASP A 260 -0.33 36.77 11.71
CA ASP A 260 -1.70 37.28 11.55
C ASP A 260 -2.72 36.18 11.28
N ALA A 261 -2.30 35.07 10.64
CA ALA A 261 -3.12 33.92 10.33
C ALA A 261 -3.17 32.85 11.45
N MET A 262 -2.58 33.11 12.61
CA MET A 262 -2.61 32.19 13.77
C MET A 262 -4.04 31.86 14.19
N ASP A 263 -4.32 30.56 14.35
CA ASP A 263 -5.62 29.97 14.68
C ASP A 263 -6.71 30.12 13.60
N GLN A 264 -6.35 30.57 12.40
CA GLN A 264 -7.26 30.75 11.27
C GLN A 264 -7.20 29.57 10.29
N MET A 265 -8.25 29.44 9.47
CA MET A 265 -8.22 28.57 8.30
C MET A 265 -7.35 29.23 7.24
N VAL A 266 -6.45 28.45 6.64
CA VAL A 266 -5.50 28.95 5.64
C VAL A 266 -5.46 28.02 4.44
N MET A 267 -5.17 28.61 3.28
CA MET A 267 -4.70 27.92 2.09
C MET A 267 -3.22 28.23 1.93
N ALA A 268 -2.40 27.21 2.07
CA ALA A 268 -0.96 27.35 2.12
C ALA A 268 -0.33 26.67 0.90
N GLU A 269 0.53 27.38 0.19
CA GLU A 269 1.20 26.90 -1.00
C GLU A 269 2.70 26.78 -0.75
N GLY A 270 3.31 25.72 -1.27
CA GLY A 270 4.73 25.50 -1.06
C GLY A 270 5.27 24.25 -1.71
N ALA A 271 6.58 24.07 -1.59
CA ALA A 271 7.24 22.83 -1.98
C ALA A 271 7.03 21.78 -0.87
N GLY A 272 6.19 20.79 -1.14
CA GLY A 272 5.89 19.71 -0.21
C GLY A 272 6.92 18.59 -0.31
N GLU A 273 7.49 18.21 0.83
CA GLU A 273 8.17 16.94 1.03
C GLU A 273 7.13 15.88 1.41
N PHE A 274 7.02 14.85 0.60
CA PHE A 274 6.05 13.79 0.85
C PHE A 274 6.66 12.67 1.68
N ASP A 275 5.80 12.03 2.45
CA ASP A 275 6.11 10.75 3.07
C ASP A 275 6.60 9.74 2.02
N PRO A 276 7.39 8.73 2.43
CA PRO A 276 7.84 7.62 1.59
C PRO A 276 6.78 6.97 0.69
N ASN A 277 5.52 7.03 1.10
CA ASN A 277 4.36 6.47 0.41
C ASN A 277 3.75 7.43 -0.63
N GLY A 278 4.14 8.71 -0.65
CA GLY A 278 3.61 9.76 -1.52
C GLY A 278 2.19 10.22 -1.19
N SER A 279 1.58 9.75 -0.09
CA SER A 279 0.16 10.04 0.19
C SER A 279 -0.06 11.32 1.00
N SER A 280 0.94 11.70 1.79
CA SER A 280 0.84 12.80 2.75
C SER A 280 2.06 13.68 2.63
N VAL A 281 1.84 14.99 2.76
CA VAL A 281 2.90 15.98 2.89
C VAL A 281 3.39 15.93 4.34
N HIS A 282 4.66 15.59 4.54
CA HIS A 282 5.30 15.55 5.86
C HIS A 282 5.87 16.93 6.23
N VAL A 283 6.53 17.58 5.27
CA VAL A 283 7.04 18.96 5.41
C VAL A 283 6.53 19.81 4.25
N LEU A 284 6.15 21.05 4.52
CA LEU A 284 5.81 22.04 3.49
C LEU A 284 6.71 23.27 3.62
N HIS A 285 7.54 23.51 2.62
CA HIS A 285 8.30 24.75 2.51
C HIS A 285 7.39 25.82 1.91
N LEU A 286 6.81 26.66 2.76
CA LEU A 286 5.81 27.66 2.37
C LEU A 286 6.41 28.73 1.47
N THR A 287 5.75 28.93 0.33
CA THR A 287 5.99 30.02 -0.60
C THR A 287 4.84 31.02 -0.62
N GLY A 288 3.65 30.62 -0.16
CA GLY A 288 2.47 31.47 -0.07
C GLY A 288 1.54 31.03 1.05
N LEU A 289 0.84 31.99 1.65
CA LEU A 289 -0.16 31.76 2.68
C LEU A 289 -1.31 32.74 2.47
N GLU A 290 -2.52 32.22 2.30
CA GLU A 290 -3.74 32.99 2.22
C GLU A 290 -4.65 32.58 3.37
N THR A 291 -5.08 33.55 4.20
CA THR A 291 -6.15 33.32 5.16
C THR A 291 -7.43 33.09 4.39
N LEU A 292 -8.08 31.96 4.66
CA LEU A 292 -9.44 31.74 4.24
C LEU A 292 -10.31 32.36 5.34
N ASP A 293 -11.04 33.41 4.97
CA ASP A 293 -12.15 33.88 5.80
C ASP A 293 -12.96 32.65 6.17
N SER A 294 -13.02 32.33 7.46
CA SER A 294 -13.78 31.19 7.96
C SER A 294 -15.11 31.27 7.26
N ALA A 295 -15.41 30.30 6.38
CA ALA A 295 -16.62 30.34 5.59
C ALA A 295 -17.73 30.47 6.62
N GLN A 296 -18.26 31.67 6.81
CA GLN A 296 -19.42 31.85 7.65
C GLN A 296 -20.37 30.82 7.12
N PRO A 297 -20.89 29.89 7.95
CA PRO A 297 -21.69 28.78 7.45
C PRO A 297 -22.80 29.37 6.59
N ARG A 298 -22.57 29.36 5.27
CA ARG A 298 -23.48 29.90 4.29
C ARG A 298 -24.46 28.77 4.10
N SER A 299 -25.76 29.09 4.14
CA SER A 299 -26.75 28.09 3.79
C SER A 299 -26.44 27.58 2.37
N LEU A 300 -26.75 26.31 2.12
CA LEU A 300 -26.65 25.72 0.78
C LEU A 300 -27.35 26.61 -0.27
N GLU A 301 -28.46 27.25 0.11
CA GLU A 301 -29.20 28.20 -0.73
C GLU A 301 -28.41 29.48 -1.06
N ALA A 302 -27.60 29.99 -0.14
CA ALA A 302 -26.77 31.17 -0.38
C ALA A 302 -25.61 30.84 -1.34
N LEU A 303 -24.96 29.68 -1.16
CA LEU A 303 -23.94 29.17 -2.08
C LEU A 303 -24.53 28.89 -3.46
N ALA A 304 -25.71 28.26 -3.50
CA ALA A 304 -26.41 27.98 -4.75
C ALA A 304 -26.72 29.29 -5.50
N ARG A 305 -27.23 30.32 -4.81
CA ARG A 305 -27.51 31.62 -5.43
C ARG A 305 -26.26 32.31 -5.98
N GLU A 306 -25.15 32.26 -5.25
CA GLU A 306 -23.87 32.86 -5.65
C GLU A 306 -23.26 32.16 -6.87
N GLN A 307 -23.35 30.84 -6.92
CA GLN A 307 -22.89 30.05 -8.07
C GLN A 307 -23.91 30.03 -9.22
N HIS A 308 -25.02 30.78 -9.09
CA HIS A 308 -26.16 30.74 -10.01
C HIS A 308 -26.72 29.33 -10.22
N VAL A 309 -26.59 28.46 -9.22
CA VAL A 309 -27.18 27.14 -9.17
C VAL A 309 -28.60 27.27 -8.61
N GLY A 310 -29.60 26.98 -9.43
CA GLY A 310 -31.00 26.93 -9.04
C GLY A 310 -31.50 25.48 -8.93
N PRO A 311 -32.67 25.25 -8.30
CA PRO A 311 -33.39 24.00 -8.47
C PRO A 311 -33.68 23.80 -9.95
N VAL A 312 -33.33 22.62 -10.47
CA VAL A 312 -33.61 22.29 -11.87
C VAL A 312 -35.10 21.97 -12.00
N HIS A 313 -35.80 22.70 -12.85
CA HIS A 313 -37.25 22.56 -13.01
C HIS A 313 -37.64 21.68 -14.20
N SER A 314 -36.73 21.49 -15.15
CA SER A 314 -36.95 20.70 -16.35
C SER A 314 -35.67 19.96 -16.77
N ILE A 315 -35.83 18.84 -17.48
CA ILE A 315 -34.69 18.07 -17.98
C ILE A 315 -33.91 18.85 -19.07
N ASP A 316 -34.59 19.79 -19.72
CA ASP A 316 -34.04 20.64 -20.78
C ASP A 316 -32.97 21.61 -20.24
N GLU A 317 -33.01 21.93 -18.94
CA GLU A 317 -31.99 22.74 -18.26
C GLU A 317 -30.67 21.97 -18.05
N PHE A 318 -30.68 20.65 -18.14
CA PHE A 318 -29.47 19.81 -18.09
C PHE A 318 -28.79 19.67 -19.45
N THR A 319 -29.45 20.09 -20.53
CA THR A 319 -28.94 19.90 -21.90
C THR A 319 -27.92 20.99 -22.21
N VAL A 320 -26.63 20.67 -22.10
CA VAL A 320 -25.55 21.55 -22.56
C VAL A 320 -25.37 21.35 -24.07
N PRO A 321 -25.25 22.41 -24.89
CA PRO A 321 -24.96 22.27 -26.31
C PRO A 321 -23.70 21.40 -26.53
N GLY A 322 -23.85 20.31 -27.29
CA GLY A 322 -22.76 19.34 -27.54
C GLY A 322 -22.74 18.13 -26.58
N MET A 323 -23.75 17.98 -25.73
CA MET A 323 -23.98 16.73 -24.99
C MET A 323 -24.85 15.82 -25.86
N ASP A 324 -24.21 14.96 -26.65
CA ASP A 324 -24.89 14.12 -27.65
C ASP A 324 -25.70 12.96 -27.04
N ASP A 325 -25.55 12.68 -25.74
CA ASP A 325 -26.13 11.47 -25.13
C ASP A 325 -26.68 11.70 -23.71
N VAL A 326 -27.72 12.52 -23.60
CA VAL A 326 -28.42 12.75 -22.33
C VAL A 326 -29.13 11.48 -21.83
N ASP A 327 -29.60 10.62 -22.74
CA ASP A 327 -30.30 9.40 -22.39
C ASP A 327 -29.37 8.38 -21.68
N ASP A 328 -28.13 8.25 -22.12
CA ASP A 328 -27.12 7.40 -21.48
C ASP A 328 -26.75 7.89 -20.08
N PHE A 329 -26.62 9.21 -19.90
CA PHE A 329 -26.40 9.79 -18.56
C PHE A 329 -27.59 9.53 -17.63
N LEU A 330 -28.82 9.71 -18.11
CA LEU A 330 -30.03 9.42 -17.34
C LEU A 330 -30.17 7.93 -17.04
N ALA A 331 -29.78 7.04 -17.95
CA ALA A 331 -29.76 5.60 -17.75
C ALA A 331 -28.77 5.22 -16.62
N ALA A 332 -27.57 5.79 -16.63
CA ALA A 332 -26.58 5.58 -15.57
C ALA A 332 -27.08 6.06 -14.19
N LEU A 333 -27.73 7.22 -14.14
CA LEU A 333 -28.30 7.78 -12.90
C LEU A 333 -29.45 6.92 -12.35
N ARG A 334 -30.30 6.38 -13.23
CA ARG A 334 -31.37 5.43 -12.85
C ARG A 334 -30.78 4.13 -12.32
N SER A 335 -29.77 3.58 -12.99
CA SER A 335 -29.06 2.37 -12.54
C SER A 335 -28.47 2.55 -11.14
N ALA A 336 -27.80 3.68 -10.88
CA ALA A 336 -27.19 3.97 -9.57
C ALA A 336 -28.23 4.13 -8.44
N ARG A 337 -29.43 4.64 -8.74
CA ARG A 337 -30.52 4.76 -7.76
C ARG A 337 -31.24 3.44 -7.47
N GLN A 338 -31.27 2.53 -8.44
CA GLN A 338 -31.92 1.23 -8.29
C GLN A 338 -31.05 0.21 -7.53
N GLY A 339 -29.76 0.52 -7.30
CA GLY A 339 -28.94 -0.20 -6.34
C GLY A 339 -28.62 -1.64 -6.74
N ASP A 340 -28.20 -1.84 -7.99
CA ASP A 340 -27.42 -3.03 -8.38
C ASP A 340 -25.93 -2.83 -8.08
#